data_AF-A0A382BKC3-F1
#
_entry.id   AF-A0A382BKC3-F1
#
_cell.length_a   1.000
_cell.length_b   1.000
_cell.length_c   1.000
_cell.angle_alpha   90.00
_cell.angle_beta   90.00
_cell.angle_gamma   90.00
#
_symmetry.space_group_name_H-M   'P 1'
#
loop_
_entity.id
_entity.type
_entity.pdbx_description
1 polymer ?
#
loop_
_entity_poly.entity_id
_entity_poly.type
_entity_poly.pdbx_seq_one_letter_code
_entity_poly.pdbx_strand_id
1 'polypeptide(L)'
;MEQTYYLIIMGALLLEYALSTISSMLNMNSITEKVPDGFQDHYNEDKYAKSQAYLKDNTRFGLISGTFSLGLTLVVIHTGLFGILDTFVRGSAVHPIMAGLMFFGILFIVNDILNLPFSIYGTFVIEERYGFNKTTPKTFILDKLKGYGLTIVLGSLIMVPILYFFNTYGSNGWWIAWGLVTAFMIAVQPLFVHVIAPMFNTFTPLEEGELRTAIEGFADQVNFPVGRIDVMDGSRRSAHSNAYFSGFGKS
;
A
#
# COMPACT_ATOMS: atom_id res chain seq x y z
N MET A 1 -19.47 26.14 13.69
CA MET A 1 -19.34 25.11 12.64
C MET A 1 -17.98 24.42 12.70
N GLU A 2 -16.87 25.14 12.79
CA GLU A 2 -15.52 24.56 12.88
C GLU A 2 -15.33 23.59 14.06
N GLN A 3 -15.79 23.97 15.25
CA GLN A 3 -15.74 23.08 16.43
C GLN A 3 -16.53 21.79 16.24
N THR A 4 -17.65 21.84 15.49
CA THR A 4 -18.46 20.66 15.19
C THR A 4 -17.71 19.72 14.24
N TYR A 5 -17.11 20.24 13.17
CA TYR A 5 -16.31 19.42 12.24
C TYR A 5 -15.09 18.81 12.94
N TYR A 6 -14.42 19.59 13.78
CA TYR A 6 -13.32 19.09 14.60
C TYR A 6 -13.74 17.91 15.47
N LEU A 7 -14.83 18.04 16.24
CA LEU A 7 -15.33 16.96 17.10
C LEU A 7 -15.74 15.72 16.30
N ILE A 8 -16.33 15.90 15.11
CA ILE A 8 -16.69 14.79 14.23
C ILE A 8 -15.43 14.06 13.74
N ILE A 9 -14.43 14.79 13.24
CA ILE A 9 -13.17 14.20 12.74
C ILE A 9 -12.47 13.45 13.88
N MET A 10 -12.35 14.08 15.05
CA MET A 10 -11.73 13.50 16.22
C MET A 10 -12.46 12.25 16.71
N GLY A 11 -13.79 12.33 16.81
CA GLY A 11 -14.63 11.19 17.19
C GLY A 11 -14.51 10.03 16.21
N ALA A 12 -14.53 10.31 14.91
CA ALA A 12 -14.39 9.30 13.87
C ALA A 12 -13.02 8.59 13.92
N LEU A 13 -11.93 9.35 14.04
CA LEU A 13 -10.57 8.79 14.14
C LEU A 13 -10.40 7.92 15.39
N LEU A 14 -10.88 8.40 16.54
CA LEU A 14 -10.77 7.65 17.80
C LEU A 14 -11.65 6.41 17.81
N LEU A 15 -12.85 6.49 17.24
CA LEU A 15 -13.77 5.35 17.14
C LEU A 15 -13.21 4.28 16.20
N GLU A 16 -12.75 4.66 15.01
CA GLU A 16 -12.14 3.74 14.05
C GLU A 16 -10.93 3.03 14.67
N TYR A 17 -10.04 3.79 15.30
CA TYR A 17 -8.88 3.23 15.98
C TYR A 17 -9.25 2.29 17.12
N ALA A 18 -10.25 2.65 17.93
CA ALA A 18 -10.73 1.81 19.02
C ALA A 18 -11.31 0.49 18.49
N LEU A 19 -12.15 0.54 17.45
CA LEU A 19 -12.73 -0.65 16.82
C LEU A 19 -11.64 -1.56 16.24
N SER A 20 -10.69 -1.00 15.49
CA SER A 20 -9.57 -1.72 14.90
C SER A 20 -8.68 -2.38 15.96
N THR A 21 -8.39 -1.65 17.04
CA THR A 21 -7.59 -2.14 18.17
C THR A 21 -8.29 -3.26 18.92
N ILE A 22 -9.59 -3.08 19.25
CA ILE A 22 -10.39 -4.09 19.93
C ILE A 22 -10.47 -5.36 19.08
N SER A 23 -10.78 -5.23 17.78
CA SER A 23 -10.83 -6.36 16.85
C SER A 23 -9.50 -7.13 16.82
N SER A 24 -8.39 -6.40 16.72
CA SER A 24 -7.04 -6.99 16.70
C SER A 24 -6.70 -7.71 18.01
N MET A 25 -7.07 -7.14 19.16
CA MET A 25 -6.87 -7.76 20.47
C MET A 25 -7.73 -9.01 20.65
N LEU A 26 -8.99 -8.96 20.25
CA LEU A 26 -9.89 -10.11 20.30
C LEU A 26 -9.36 -11.25 19.43
N ASN A 27 -8.97 -10.95 18.19
CA ASN A 27 -8.39 -11.92 17.28
C ASN A 27 -7.10 -12.53 17.86
N MET A 28 -6.20 -11.70 18.40
CA MET A 28 -4.94 -12.17 19.00
C MET A 28 -5.17 -13.08 20.22
N ASN A 29 -6.20 -12.80 21.01
CA ASN A 29 -6.57 -13.59 22.19
C ASN A 29 -7.28 -14.91 21.84
N SER A 30 -7.93 -14.98 20.68
CA SER A 30 -8.60 -16.21 20.21
C SER A 30 -7.67 -17.21 19.51
N ILE A 31 -6.45 -16.82 19.19
CA ILE A 31 -5.50 -17.69 18.49
C ILE A 31 -4.99 -18.81 19.41
N THR A 32 -5.07 -20.04 18.94
CA THR A 32 -4.52 -21.23 19.60
C THR A 32 -3.27 -21.75 18.87
N GLU A 33 -2.27 -22.19 19.62
CA GLU A 33 -1.05 -22.78 19.04
C GLU A 33 -1.24 -24.25 18.63
N LYS A 34 -2.29 -24.89 19.14
CA LYS A 34 -2.67 -26.24 18.75
C LYS A 34 -3.51 -26.22 17.49
N VAL A 35 -3.22 -27.15 16.58
CA VAL A 35 -4.03 -27.38 15.39
C VAL A 35 -5.43 -27.83 15.83
N PRO A 36 -6.51 -27.21 15.31
CA PRO A 36 -7.87 -27.61 15.63
C PRO A 36 -8.16 -29.08 15.28
N ASP A 37 -9.07 -29.68 16.04
CA ASP A 37 -9.50 -31.06 15.79
C ASP A 37 -10.05 -31.20 14.35
N GLY A 38 -9.68 -32.28 13.67
CA GLY A 38 -10.02 -32.53 12.26
C GLY A 38 -9.04 -31.96 11.22
N PHE A 39 -8.05 -31.16 11.63
CA PHE A 39 -7.01 -30.62 10.74
C PHE A 39 -5.59 -31.16 11.00
N GLN A 40 -5.43 -32.03 12.01
CA GLN A 40 -4.14 -32.56 12.45
C GLN A 40 -3.42 -33.35 11.35
N ASP A 41 -4.16 -34.05 10.48
CA ASP A 41 -3.58 -34.82 9.37
C ASP A 41 -3.12 -33.95 8.18
N HIS A 42 -3.53 -32.68 8.15
CA HIS A 42 -3.24 -31.75 7.04
C HIS A 42 -2.20 -30.68 7.40
N TYR A 43 -2.01 -30.41 8.69
CA TYR A 43 -1.10 -29.37 9.16
C TYR A 43 0.00 -29.95 10.04
N ASN A 44 1.24 -29.58 9.72
CA ASN A 44 2.35 -29.81 10.62
C ASN A 44 2.25 -28.87 11.83
N GLU A 45 2.27 -29.43 13.04
CA GLU A 45 2.07 -28.70 14.29
C GLU A 45 3.12 -27.57 14.48
N ASP A 46 4.39 -27.84 14.21
CA ASP A 46 5.46 -26.83 14.36
C ASP A 46 5.28 -25.65 13.41
N LYS A 47 4.93 -25.93 12.14
CA LYS A 47 4.65 -24.89 11.15
C LYS A 47 3.41 -24.08 11.51
N TYR A 48 2.38 -24.73 12.04
CA TYR A 48 1.18 -24.06 12.50
C TYR A 48 1.47 -23.15 13.70
N ALA A 49 2.16 -23.65 14.73
CA ALA A 49 2.56 -22.83 15.87
C ALA A 49 3.42 -21.61 15.43
N LYS A 50 4.35 -21.83 14.48
CA LYS A 50 5.15 -20.74 13.90
C LYS A 50 4.31 -19.71 13.14
N SER A 51 3.28 -20.12 12.41
CA SER A 51 2.38 -19.18 11.71
C SER A 51 1.54 -18.36 12.69
N GLN A 52 1.11 -18.95 13.82
CA GLN A 52 0.42 -18.23 14.87
C GLN A 52 1.34 -17.21 15.58
N ALA A 53 2.60 -17.58 15.84
CA ALA A 53 3.59 -16.64 16.38
C ALA A 53 3.84 -15.46 15.41
N TYR A 54 3.96 -15.75 14.11
CA TYR A 54 4.09 -14.74 13.06
C TYR A 54 2.90 -13.77 13.04
N LEU A 55 1.68 -14.30 13.12
CA LEU A 55 0.45 -13.51 13.19
C LEU A 55 0.43 -12.61 14.44
N LYS A 56 0.82 -13.14 15.61
CA LYS A 56 0.90 -12.36 16.86
C LYS A 56 1.94 -11.23 16.76
N ASP A 57 3.14 -11.52 16.24
CA ASP A 57 4.20 -10.51 16.09
C ASP A 57 3.78 -9.38 15.13
N ASN A 58 3.19 -9.73 13.99
CA ASN A 58 2.66 -8.75 13.04
C ASN A 58 1.50 -7.93 13.62
N THR A 59 0.60 -8.56 14.37
CA THR A 59 -0.53 -7.86 15.01
C THR A 59 -0.02 -6.85 16.04
N ARG A 60 0.91 -7.25 16.90
CA ARG A 60 1.54 -6.34 17.88
C ARG A 60 2.27 -5.19 17.21
N PHE A 61 3.03 -5.50 16.17
CA PHE A 61 3.73 -4.48 15.40
C PHE A 61 2.76 -3.49 14.73
N GLY A 62 1.68 -3.99 14.14
CA GLY A 62 0.61 -3.18 13.55
C GLY A 62 -0.10 -2.28 14.57
N LEU A 63 -0.33 -2.77 15.79
CA LEU A 63 -0.88 -1.95 16.87
C LEU A 63 0.08 -0.82 17.27
N ILE A 64 1.38 -1.09 17.38
CA ILE A 64 2.39 -0.08 17.74
C ILE A 64 2.49 0.99 16.66
N SER A 65 2.64 0.59 15.40
CA SER A 65 2.76 1.54 14.27
C SER A 65 1.45 2.31 14.04
N GLY A 66 0.30 1.66 14.23
CA GLY A 66 -1.02 2.30 14.21
C GLY A 66 -1.19 3.33 15.32
N THR A 67 -0.79 3.01 16.55
CA THR A 67 -0.80 3.96 17.69
C THR A 67 0.05 5.18 17.38
N PHE A 68 1.27 4.96 16.87
CA PHE A 68 2.17 6.03 16.47
C PHE A 68 1.55 6.92 15.37
N SER A 69 0.94 6.30 14.36
CA SER A 69 0.31 7.01 13.24
C SER A 69 -0.89 7.85 13.68
N LEU A 70 -1.72 7.32 14.58
CA LEU A 70 -2.80 8.08 15.19
C LEU A 70 -2.22 9.24 16.01
N GLY A 71 -1.27 8.98 16.90
CA GLY A 71 -0.64 10.03 17.72
C GLY A 71 -0.05 11.16 16.88
N LEU A 72 0.65 10.82 15.80
CA LEU A 72 1.17 11.79 14.83
C LEU A 72 0.05 12.61 14.18
N THR A 73 -1.01 11.94 13.70
CA THR A 73 -2.17 12.61 13.09
C THR A 73 -2.83 13.58 14.08
N LEU A 74 -3.01 13.14 15.33
CA LEU A 74 -3.57 13.99 16.38
C LEU A 74 -2.68 15.19 16.65
N VAL A 75 -1.36 15.01 16.81
CA VAL A 75 -0.43 16.14 17.00
C VAL A 75 -0.55 17.13 15.85
N VAL A 76 -0.51 16.66 14.60
CA VAL A 76 -0.60 17.54 13.41
C VAL A 76 -1.90 18.35 13.39
N ILE A 77 -3.03 17.72 13.72
CA ILE A 77 -4.34 18.39 13.78
C ILE A 77 -4.37 19.41 14.93
N HIS A 78 -3.94 19.04 16.15
CA HIS A 78 -4.05 19.90 17.33
C HIS A 78 -3.09 21.10 17.31
N THR A 79 -1.91 20.94 16.70
CA THR A 79 -0.92 22.03 16.62
C THR A 79 -1.12 22.91 15.39
N GLY A 80 -2.05 22.57 14.49
CA GLY A 80 -2.27 23.32 13.24
C GLY A 80 -1.08 23.26 12.29
N LEU A 81 -0.28 22.17 12.33
CA LEU A 81 0.94 22.00 11.53
C LEU A 81 0.67 22.15 10.02
N PHE A 82 -0.50 21.73 9.55
CA PHE A 82 -0.91 21.94 8.16
C PHE A 82 -1.02 23.43 7.77
N GLY A 83 -1.52 24.29 8.67
CA GLY A 83 -1.63 25.72 8.41
C GLY A 83 -0.26 26.41 8.38
N ILE A 84 0.65 25.98 9.25
CA ILE A 84 2.05 26.45 9.25
C ILE A 84 2.71 26.06 7.92
N LEU A 85 2.55 24.81 7.50
CA LEU A 85 3.11 24.33 6.24
C LEU A 85 2.50 25.06 5.03
N ASP A 86 1.18 25.27 4.99
CA ASP A 86 0.50 26.01 3.92
C ASP A 86 1.04 27.45 3.81
N THR A 87 1.19 28.14 4.95
CA THR A 87 1.75 29.50 4.99
C THR A 87 3.19 29.51 4.46
N PHE A 88 4.01 28.54 4.87
CA PHE A 88 5.39 28.40 4.43
C PHE A 88 5.51 28.19 2.90
N VAL A 89 4.72 27.27 2.33
CA VAL A 89 4.80 26.99 0.89
C VAL A 89 4.24 28.13 0.05
N ARG A 90 3.18 28.82 0.50
CA ARG A 90 2.66 30.01 -0.19
C ARG A 90 3.63 31.19 -0.13
N GLY A 91 4.37 31.34 0.96
CA GLY A 91 5.42 32.36 1.07
C GLY A 91 6.66 32.07 0.22
N SER A 92 6.90 30.80 -0.13
CA SER A 92 8.11 30.37 -0.85
C SER A 92 7.89 30.16 -2.36
N ALA A 93 6.66 29.84 -2.78
CA ALA A 93 6.37 29.47 -4.15
C ALA A 93 5.85 30.65 -4.99
N VAL A 94 6.32 30.75 -6.23
CA VAL A 94 5.92 31.80 -7.18
C VAL A 94 4.52 31.56 -7.76
N HIS A 95 4.09 30.29 -7.86
CA HIS A 95 2.83 29.89 -8.48
C HIS A 95 1.99 28.98 -7.56
N PRO A 96 0.65 29.12 -7.50
CA PRO A 96 -0.22 28.30 -6.64
C PRO A 96 -0.06 26.78 -6.84
N ILE A 97 0.15 26.34 -8.08
CA ILE A 97 0.40 24.91 -8.38
C ILE A 97 1.72 24.44 -7.75
N MET A 98 2.77 25.26 -7.81
CA MET A 98 4.06 24.92 -7.22
C MET A 98 3.97 24.88 -5.68
N ALA A 99 3.21 25.80 -5.08
CA ALA A 99 2.91 25.76 -3.65
C ALA A 99 2.22 24.43 -3.25
N GLY A 100 1.22 24.00 -4.02
CA GLY A 100 0.54 22.72 -3.79
C GLY A 100 1.45 21.50 -3.96
N LEU A 101 2.30 21.47 -5.00
CA LEU A 101 3.28 20.40 -5.18
C LEU A 101 4.29 20.35 -4.03
N MET A 102 4.78 21.51 -3.57
CA MET A 102 5.66 21.59 -2.40
C MET A 102 4.96 21.11 -1.14
N PHE A 103 3.70 21.49 -0.93
CA PHE A 103 2.90 21.06 0.22
C PHE A 103 2.82 19.53 0.30
N PHE A 104 2.34 18.89 -0.76
CA PHE A 104 2.22 17.43 -0.79
C PHE A 104 3.57 16.72 -0.81
N GLY A 105 4.58 17.30 -1.47
CA GLY A 105 5.95 16.76 -1.49
C GLY A 105 6.61 16.76 -0.11
N ILE A 106 6.48 17.84 0.66
CA ILE A 106 6.99 17.93 2.03
C ILE A 106 6.25 16.93 2.92
N LEU A 107 4.92 16.87 2.85
CA LEU A 107 4.13 15.89 3.60
C LEU A 107 4.55 14.45 3.27
N PHE A 108 4.76 14.14 1.99
CA PHE A 108 5.24 12.84 1.54
C PHE A 108 6.59 12.49 2.17
N ILE A 109 7.57 13.39 2.08
CA ILE A 109 8.92 13.16 2.62
C ILE A 109 8.88 12.99 4.15
N VAL A 110 8.17 13.86 4.86
CA VAL A 110 8.06 13.79 6.33
C VAL A 110 7.38 12.49 6.75
N ASN A 111 6.26 12.13 6.11
CA ASN A 111 5.55 10.89 6.42
C ASN A 111 6.45 9.66 6.16
N ASP A 112 7.16 9.65 5.03
CA ASP A 112 8.04 8.56 4.66
C ASP A 112 9.22 8.40 5.64
N ILE A 113 9.85 9.50 6.09
CA ILE A 113 10.91 9.47 7.10
C ILE A 113 10.39 8.91 8.43
N LEU A 114 9.21 9.35 8.87
CA LEU A 114 8.61 8.90 10.13
C LEU A 114 8.22 7.41 10.07
N ASN A 115 7.82 6.92 8.90
CA ASN A 115 7.45 5.51 8.69
C ASN A 115 8.64 4.60 8.34
N LEU A 116 9.79 5.16 7.95
CA LEU A 116 10.96 4.41 7.55
C LEU A 116 11.46 3.43 8.64
N PRO A 117 11.56 3.80 9.94
CA PRO A 117 11.97 2.87 10.98
C PRO A 117 11.05 1.65 11.08
N PHE A 118 9.73 1.85 10.94
CA PHE A 118 8.74 0.76 10.96
C PHE A 118 8.92 -0.14 9.74
N SER A 119 9.11 0.43 8.55
CA SER A 119 9.37 -0.35 7.33
C SER A 119 10.62 -1.21 7.46
N ILE A 120 11.73 -0.63 7.98
CA ILE A 120 12.98 -1.35 8.22
C ILE A 120 12.77 -2.48 9.23
N TYR A 121 12.09 -2.22 10.35
CA TYR A 121 11.84 -3.22 11.38
C TYR A 121 10.97 -4.37 10.85
N GLY A 122 9.91 -4.06 10.11
CA GLY A 122 9.06 -5.07 9.47
C GLY A 122 9.87 -6.00 8.56
N THR A 123 10.64 -5.43 7.63
CA THR A 123 11.39 -6.20 6.63
C THR A 123 12.60 -6.94 7.22
N PHE A 124 13.44 -6.28 8.03
CA PHE A 124 14.73 -6.84 8.46
C PHE A 124 14.70 -7.48 9.85
N VAL A 125 13.61 -7.34 10.61
CA VAL A 125 13.48 -7.98 11.93
C VAL A 125 12.33 -8.99 11.93
N ILE A 126 11.12 -8.59 11.56
CA ILE A 126 9.97 -9.50 11.60
C ILE A 126 10.06 -10.52 10.46
N GLU A 127 10.08 -10.09 9.20
CA GLU A 127 10.13 -11.01 8.06
C GLU A 127 11.39 -11.90 8.09
N GLU A 128 12.53 -11.36 8.53
CA GLU A 128 13.79 -12.12 8.70
C GLU A 128 13.67 -13.20 9.78
N ARG A 129 13.08 -12.89 10.95
CA ARG A 129 12.86 -13.85 12.05
C ARG A 129 12.08 -15.08 11.57
N TYR A 130 11.11 -14.89 10.68
CA TYR A 130 10.29 -15.99 10.17
C TYR A 130 10.85 -16.65 8.92
N GLY A 131 11.93 -16.11 8.35
CA GLY A 131 12.63 -16.64 7.17
C GLY A 131 12.00 -16.22 5.83
N PHE A 132 11.08 -15.25 5.86
CA PHE A 132 10.40 -14.74 4.68
C PHE A 132 11.20 -13.66 3.96
N ASN A 133 12.03 -12.89 4.67
CA ASN A 133 12.84 -11.86 4.03
C ASN A 133 13.91 -12.48 3.11
N LYS A 134 13.96 -11.98 1.87
CA LYS A 134 15.05 -12.23 0.91
C LYS A 134 15.66 -10.93 0.40
N THR A 135 15.16 -9.79 0.88
CA THR A 135 15.56 -8.45 0.48
C THR A 135 16.87 -8.08 1.16
N THR A 136 17.85 -7.60 0.38
CA THR A 136 19.08 -6.99 0.92
C THR A 136 18.87 -5.50 1.18
N PRO A 137 19.64 -4.85 2.08
CA PRO A 137 19.58 -3.40 2.29
C PRO A 137 19.75 -2.59 1.00
N LYS A 138 20.60 -3.06 0.08
CA LYS A 138 20.78 -2.46 -1.25
C LYS A 138 19.50 -2.54 -2.08
N THR A 139 18.88 -3.72 -2.15
CA THR A 139 17.60 -3.91 -2.87
C THR A 139 16.51 -3.01 -2.28
N PHE A 140 16.41 -2.97 -0.95
CA PHE A 140 15.43 -2.15 -0.23
C PHE A 140 15.55 -0.66 -0.58
N ILE A 141 16.77 -0.10 -0.53
CA ILE A 141 17.00 1.32 -0.87
C ILE A 141 16.72 1.57 -2.35
N LEU A 142 17.17 0.70 -3.26
CA LEU A 142 16.94 0.86 -4.70
C LEU A 142 15.45 0.81 -5.04
N ASP A 143 14.70 -0.12 -4.47
CA ASP A 143 13.25 -0.20 -4.66
C ASP A 143 12.54 1.04 -4.10
N LYS A 144 13.01 1.58 -2.97
CA LYS A 144 12.49 2.82 -2.40
C LYS A 144 12.74 4.03 -3.29
N LEU A 145 13.95 4.17 -3.83
CA LEU A 145 14.30 5.25 -4.77
C LEU A 145 13.50 5.16 -6.09
N LYS A 146 13.33 3.95 -6.63
CA LYS A 146 12.44 3.72 -7.78
C LYS A 146 11.00 4.12 -7.46
N GLY A 147 10.52 3.73 -6.28
CA GLY A 147 9.21 4.11 -5.77
C GLY A 147 9.03 5.62 -5.70
N TYR A 148 10.01 6.34 -5.15
CA TYR A 148 9.97 7.82 -5.12
C TYR A 148 9.91 8.43 -6.51
N GLY A 149 10.73 7.95 -7.45
CA GLY A 149 10.69 8.43 -8.83
C GLY A 149 9.30 8.24 -9.45
N LEU A 150 8.71 7.07 -9.25
CA LEU A 150 7.36 6.78 -9.72
C LEU A 150 6.30 7.67 -9.06
N THR A 151 6.36 7.85 -7.73
CA THR A 151 5.45 8.72 -6.99
C THR A 151 5.57 10.17 -7.45
N ILE A 152 6.79 10.67 -7.68
CA ILE A 152 7.01 12.04 -8.18
C ILE A 152 6.43 12.18 -9.58
N VAL A 153 6.72 11.24 -10.49
CA VAL A 153 6.26 11.32 -11.88
C VAL A 153 4.73 11.17 -11.98
N LEU A 154 4.17 10.09 -11.45
CA LEU A 154 2.72 9.84 -11.54
C LEU A 154 1.93 10.78 -10.63
N GLY A 155 2.45 11.07 -9.44
CA GLY A 155 1.84 12.00 -8.50
C GLY A 155 1.79 13.42 -9.07
N SER A 156 2.86 13.92 -9.69
CA SER A 156 2.81 15.24 -10.35
C SER A 156 1.93 15.23 -11.59
N LEU A 157 1.94 14.17 -12.40
CA LEU A 157 1.11 14.01 -13.59
C LEU A 157 -0.39 14.17 -13.28
N ILE A 158 -0.84 13.65 -12.13
CA ILE A 158 -2.23 13.78 -11.70
C ILE A 158 -2.48 15.08 -10.89
N MET A 159 -1.55 15.46 -10.01
CA MET A 159 -1.74 16.57 -9.08
C MET A 159 -1.73 17.92 -9.79
N VAL A 160 -0.88 18.10 -10.82
CA VAL A 160 -0.80 19.38 -11.57
C VAL A 160 -2.14 19.71 -12.23
N PRO A 161 -2.77 18.82 -13.02
CA PRO A 161 -4.11 19.07 -13.56
C PRO A 161 -5.15 19.36 -12.49
N ILE A 162 -5.19 18.59 -11.40
CA ILE A 162 -6.14 18.81 -10.30
C ILE A 162 -6.00 20.24 -9.75
N LEU A 163 -4.78 20.63 -9.38
CA LEU A 163 -4.50 21.96 -8.84
C LEU A 163 -4.82 23.05 -9.88
N TYR A 164 -4.50 22.82 -11.15
CA TYR A 164 -4.82 23.75 -12.24
C TYR A 164 -6.34 23.96 -12.41
N PHE A 165 -7.13 22.88 -12.39
CA PHE A 165 -8.58 22.96 -12.58
C PHE A 165 -9.27 23.64 -11.40
N PHE A 166 -8.86 23.34 -10.17
CA PHE A 166 -9.37 24.06 -9.00
C PHE A 166 -8.97 25.53 -8.99
N ASN A 167 -7.75 25.86 -9.45
CA ASN A 167 -7.31 27.25 -9.56
C ASN A 167 -8.08 28.02 -10.64
N THR A 168 -8.40 27.39 -11.77
CA THR A 168 -9.05 28.05 -12.92
C THR A 168 -10.57 28.11 -12.80
N TYR A 169 -11.21 27.02 -12.36
CA TYR A 169 -12.67 26.89 -12.36
C TYR A 169 -13.30 26.98 -10.96
N GLY A 170 -12.48 27.19 -9.92
CA GLY A 170 -12.93 27.37 -8.55
C GLY A 170 -13.85 26.24 -8.08
N SER A 171 -15.03 26.60 -7.58
CA SER A 171 -16.04 25.66 -7.08
C SER A 171 -16.58 24.70 -8.14
N ASN A 172 -16.38 24.97 -9.43
CA ASN A 172 -16.80 24.08 -10.52
C ASN A 172 -15.69 23.13 -10.98
N GLY A 173 -14.46 23.23 -10.44
CA GLY A 173 -13.35 22.36 -10.85
C GLY A 173 -13.49 20.90 -10.41
N TRP A 174 -14.36 20.60 -9.43
CA TRP A 174 -14.41 19.28 -8.78
C TRP A 174 -14.85 18.16 -9.72
N TRP A 175 -15.82 18.38 -10.61
CA TRP A 175 -16.32 17.32 -11.51
C TRP A 175 -15.31 17.01 -12.62
N ILE A 176 -14.53 18.01 -13.05
CA ILE A 176 -13.41 17.82 -13.99
C ILE A 176 -12.29 17.04 -13.30
N ALA A 177 -11.89 17.45 -12.10
CA ALA A 177 -10.87 16.75 -11.31
C ALA A 177 -11.29 15.30 -11.04
N TRP A 178 -12.57 15.07 -10.68
CA TRP A 178 -13.12 13.74 -10.49
C TRP A 178 -13.07 12.89 -11.77
N GLY A 179 -13.48 13.45 -12.91
CA GLY A 179 -13.41 12.75 -14.20
C GLY A 179 -11.97 12.41 -14.59
N LEU A 180 -11.03 13.33 -14.37
CA LEU A 180 -9.60 13.12 -14.62
C LEU A 180 -9.01 12.03 -13.72
N VAL A 181 -9.30 12.06 -12.42
CA VAL A 181 -8.85 11.03 -11.47
C VAL A 181 -9.42 9.67 -11.86
N THR A 182 -10.70 9.61 -12.21
CA THR A 182 -11.36 8.37 -12.65
C THR A 182 -10.71 7.81 -13.91
N ALA A 183 -10.51 8.65 -14.93
CA ALA A 183 -9.83 8.25 -16.16
C ALA A 183 -8.39 7.79 -15.89
N PHE A 184 -7.65 8.48 -15.02
CA PHE A 184 -6.32 8.09 -14.61
C PHE A 184 -6.30 6.73 -13.88
N MET A 185 -7.24 6.48 -12.96
CA MET A 185 -7.34 5.20 -12.25
C MET A 185 -7.62 4.02 -13.18
N ILE A 186 -8.37 4.23 -14.27
CA ILE A 186 -8.57 3.22 -15.31
C ILE A 186 -7.29 3.05 -16.14
N ALA A 187 -6.70 4.17 -16.59
CA ALA A 187 -5.52 4.17 -17.46
C ALA A 187 -4.25 3.66 -16.79
N VAL A 188 -4.12 3.80 -15.46
CA VAL A 188 -2.92 3.37 -14.74
C VAL A 188 -2.81 1.86 -14.62
N GLN A 189 -3.91 1.09 -14.74
CA GLN A 189 -3.85 -0.37 -14.64
C GLN A 189 -2.96 -1.03 -15.71
N PRO A 190 -3.13 -0.78 -17.02
CA PRO A 190 -2.21 -1.34 -18.02
C PRO A 190 -0.79 -0.81 -17.86
N LEU A 191 -0.62 0.46 -17.46
CA LEU A 191 0.69 1.02 -17.14
C LEU A 191 1.36 0.25 -15.99
N PHE A 192 0.57 -0.12 -14.98
CA PHE A 192 1.06 -0.88 -13.84
C PHE A 192 1.58 -2.24 -14.27
N VAL A 193 0.80 -2.98 -15.05
CA VAL A 193 1.13 -4.34 -15.49
C VAL A 193 2.34 -4.34 -16.43
N HIS A 194 2.37 -3.44 -17.41
CA HIS A 194 3.36 -3.51 -18.48
C HIS A 194 4.63 -2.71 -18.22
N VAL A 195 4.58 -1.69 -17.35
CA VAL A 195 5.72 -0.79 -17.11
C VAL A 195 6.12 -0.82 -15.64
N ILE A 196 5.19 -0.62 -14.71
CA ILE A 196 5.53 -0.46 -13.30
C ILE A 196 6.01 -1.77 -12.68
N ALA A 197 5.22 -2.84 -12.74
CA ALA A 197 5.56 -4.11 -12.14
C ALA A 197 6.89 -4.69 -12.69
N PRO A 198 7.18 -4.63 -14.00
CA PRO A 198 8.47 -5.06 -14.56
C PRO A 198 9.68 -4.24 -14.12
N MET A 199 9.52 -2.98 -13.67
CA MET A 199 10.63 -2.21 -13.10
C MET A 199 11.13 -2.78 -11.76
N PHE A 200 10.26 -3.51 -11.07
CA PHE A 200 10.56 -4.14 -9.79
C PHE A 200 10.85 -5.63 -9.96
N ASN A 201 9.98 -6.38 -10.63
CA ASN A 201 10.07 -7.84 -10.73
C ASN A 201 10.40 -8.29 -12.15
N THR A 202 11.08 -9.42 -12.27
CA THR A 202 11.27 -10.09 -13.56
C THR A 202 10.05 -10.97 -13.82
N PHE A 203 9.50 -10.90 -15.02
CA PHE A 203 8.43 -11.76 -15.49
C PHE A 203 8.98 -12.64 -16.61
N THR A 204 8.81 -13.95 -16.49
CA THR A 204 9.19 -14.93 -17.52
C THR A 204 7.98 -15.75 -17.92
N PRO A 205 7.74 -16.00 -19.22
CA PRO A 205 6.65 -16.87 -19.65
C PRO A 205 6.70 -18.22 -18.94
N LEU A 206 5.54 -18.75 -18.55
CA LEU A 206 5.45 -20.09 -17.99
C LEU A 206 5.87 -21.10 -19.06
N GLU A 207 6.80 -21.98 -18.71
CA GLU A 207 7.30 -23.01 -19.62
C GLU A 207 6.17 -23.95 -20.07
N GLU A 208 6.30 -24.46 -21.29
CA GLU A 208 5.40 -25.50 -21.80
C GLU A 208 5.49 -26.75 -20.92
N GLY A 209 4.35 -27.29 -20.52
CA GLY A 209 4.31 -28.46 -19.65
C GLY A 209 2.94 -28.70 -19.03
N GLU A 210 2.87 -29.72 -18.18
CA GLU A 210 1.63 -30.20 -17.57
C GLU A 210 0.86 -29.09 -16.83
N LEU A 211 1.57 -28.24 -16.07
CA LEU A 211 0.94 -27.14 -15.34
C LEU A 211 0.32 -26.11 -16.28
N ARG A 212 1.02 -25.71 -17.34
CA ARG A 212 0.52 -24.73 -18.29
C ARG A 212 -0.72 -25.25 -19.01
N THR A 213 -0.67 -26.48 -19.49
CA THR A 213 -1.81 -27.14 -20.15
C THR A 213 -3.01 -27.28 -19.21
N ALA A 214 -2.78 -27.59 -17.93
CA ALA A 214 -3.85 -27.67 -16.94
C ALA A 214 -4.52 -26.31 -16.70
N ILE A 215 -3.73 -25.22 -16.63
CA ILE A 215 -4.27 -23.86 -16.45
C ILE A 215 -5.07 -23.43 -17.69
N GLU A 216 -4.51 -23.61 -18.89
CA GLU A 216 -5.18 -23.25 -20.15
C GLU A 216 -6.49 -24.05 -20.32
N GLY A 217 -6.45 -25.37 -20.07
CA GLY A 217 -7.63 -26.22 -20.14
C GLY A 217 -8.72 -25.84 -19.13
N PHE A 218 -8.34 -25.46 -17.90
CA PHE A 218 -9.31 -24.97 -16.92
C PHE A 218 -9.89 -23.61 -17.33
N ALA A 219 -9.06 -22.70 -17.84
CA ALA A 219 -9.51 -21.39 -18.30
C ALA A 219 -10.51 -21.50 -19.46
N ASP A 220 -10.25 -22.40 -20.41
CA ASP A 220 -11.16 -22.69 -21.51
C ASP A 220 -12.52 -23.23 -21.03
N GLN A 221 -12.52 -24.14 -20.05
CA GLN A 221 -13.76 -24.69 -19.45
C GLN A 221 -14.65 -23.60 -18.85
N VAL A 222 -14.05 -22.57 -18.24
CA VAL A 222 -14.79 -21.46 -17.62
C VAL A 222 -14.94 -20.26 -18.55
N ASN A 223 -14.54 -20.36 -19.82
CA ASN A 223 -14.52 -19.27 -20.79
C ASN A 223 -13.76 -18.02 -20.29
N PHE A 224 -12.68 -18.24 -19.54
CA PHE A 224 -11.81 -17.17 -19.07
C PHE A 224 -10.72 -16.90 -20.12
N PRO A 225 -10.69 -15.70 -20.73
CA PRO A 225 -9.70 -15.37 -21.75
C PRO A 225 -8.31 -15.24 -21.12
N VAL A 226 -7.37 -16.08 -21.56
CA VAL A 226 -5.96 -16.05 -21.11
C VAL A 226 -5.08 -15.60 -22.28
N GLY A 227 -4.57 -14.38 -22.20
CA GLY A 227 -3.61 -13.88 -23.21
C GLY A 227 -2.18 -14.40 -22.99
N ARG A 228 -1.69 -14.39 -21.75
CA ARG A 228 -0.34 -14.84 -21.39
C ARG A 228 -0.30 -15.30 -19.93
N ILE A 229 0.49 -16.35 -19.66
CA ILE A 229 0.78 -16.83 -18.31
C ILE A 229 2.27 -16.62 -18.05
N ASP A 230 2.58 -15.79 -17.05
CA ASP A 230 3.95 -15.50 -16.65
C ASP A 230 4.21 -15.93 -15.20
N VAL A 231 5.45 -16.32 -14.92
CA VAL A 231 5.97 -16.49 -13.57
C VAL A 231 6.72 -15.22 -13.18
N MET A 232 6.32 -14.61 -12.07
CA MET A 232 7.01 -13.47 -11.47
C MET A 232 8.11 -13.95 -10.51
N ASP A 233 9.36 -13.54 -10.73
CA ASP A 233 10.45 -13.80 -9.79
C ASP A 233 10.34 -12.90 -8.55
N GLY A 234 9.58 -13.37 -7.56
CA GLY A 234 9.47 -12.76 -6.23
C GLY A 234 10.59 -13.18 -5.26
N SER A 235 11.42 -14.17 -5.63
CA SER A 235 12.39 -14.82 -4.72
C SER A 235 13.44 -13.85 -4.17
N ARG A 236 13.69 -12.76 -4.89
CA ARG A 236 14.60 -11.67 -4.50
C ARG A 236 14.06 -10.78 -3.38
N ARG A 237 12.76 -10.88 -3.06
CA ARG A 237 12.09 -10.01 -2.09
C ARG A 237 11.52 -10.78 -0.92
N SER A 238 10.82 -11.87 -1.21
CA SER A 238 10.15 -12.65 -0.19
C SER A 238 10.01 -14.13 -0.59
N ALA A 239 9.91 -14.99 0.42
CA ALA A 239 9.51 -16.39 0.24
C ALA A 239 7.97 -16.59 0.26
N HIS A 240 7.18 -15.52 0.38
CA HIS A 240 5.72 -15.60 0.24
C HIS A 240 5.33 -16.00 -1.19
N SER A 241 4.32 -16.85 -1.32
CA SER A 241 3.75 -17.24 -2.61
C SER A 241 2.41 -16.53 -2.82
N ASN A 242 2.20 -16.03 -4.03
CA ASN A 242 0.93 -15.42 -4.43
C ASN A 242 0.71 -15.64 -5.93
N ALA A 243 -0.53 -15.52 -6.36
CA ALA A 243 -0.93 -15.56 -7.76
C ALA A 243 -2.00 -14.50 -8.00
N TYR A 244 -1.93 -13.84 -9.14
CA TYR A 244 -2.91 -12.83 -9.51
C TYR A 244 -3.12 -12.83 -11.03
N PHE A 245 -4.26 -12.31 -11.46
CA PHE A 245 -4.54 -12.02 -12.86
C PHE A 245 -4.56 -10.51 -13.04
N SER A 246 -4.22 -10.05 -14.24
CA SER A 246 -4.24 -8.63 -14.57
C SER A 246 -4.56 -8.42 -16.04
N GLY A 247 -5.42 -7.45 -16.35
CA GLY A 247 -5.85 -7.15 -17.71
C GLY A 247 -7.19 -6.44 -17.72
N PHE A 248 -7.56 -5.89 -18.88
CA PHE A 248 -8.85 -5.22 -19.11
C PHE A 248 -9.62 -5.93 -20.23
N GLY A 249 -10.76 -6.53 -19.88
CA GLY A 249 -11.67 -7.12 -20.87
C GLY A 249 -11.14 -8.41 -21.51
N LYS A 250 -11.68 -8.73 -22.70
CA LYS A 250 -11.27 -9.91 -23.46
C LYS A 250 -9.96 -9.61 -24.19
N SER A 251 -8.91 -10.34 -23.84
CA SER A 251 -7.70 -10.50 -24.66
C SER A 251 -7.75 -11.85 -25.35
#